data_AF-A0A1B7YN57-F1
#
_entry.id   AF-A0A1B7YN57-F1
#
_cell.length_a   1.000
_cell.length_b   1.000
_cell.length_c   1.000
_cell.angle_alpha   90.00
_cell.angle_beta   90.00
_cell.angle_gamma   90.00
#
_symmetry.space_group_name_H-M   'P 1'
#
loop_
_entity.id
_entity.type
_entity.pdbx_description
1 polymer ?
#
loop_
_entity_poly.entity_id
_entity_poly.type
_entity_poly.pdbx_seq_one_letter_code
_entity_poly.pdbx_strand_id
1 'polypeptide(L)'
;MGNFSGWWLGEEDGRVEERYLAPQEWDRVLRDAGFAGLDVIHSDEQFNNNMIAMPLQPWSHESKPRPVILLLPAATRDKDGLDISVLKDALCARGREVGVCHADNLPPAGTDVIFLLDVAGEPFFQGLDEARLHWFQRLLTSLADDKACVLWVTGAAQLGCSDPRYGMTLGVARTVRSELDLDLATVELARLNGRHAAGWEGTSCLAAAAAAAASGDGLKPKYEWAAGADGVLQVGRFQWTSVNRKLGRGDEPASEASEASEGTSSQAAPRKLVVGKPGLLNSLHWVRTEAGTGRPPAAGMVRVAVRAVGLNFKDVLISMGIVDGLACECSGVVPATATSFECLEMACAKIPDHLAFSEAATMSTVCGTAIYSLINKAGLEKGQSVLIHSACGGTLFAQIFCTAGSEDKVRHLVNECGIPRDRIFHSRSVGFLQDVKKATGGRGVDVVLNSLSGELLHASWEWASPRTSWSADWAGWDKRLLCGWPRLARPRASGIHLRLVCVCV
;
A
#
# COMPACT_ATOMS: atom_id res chain seq x y z
N MET A 1 -58.12 5.06 9.06
CA MET A 1 -58.38 5.56 10.42
C MET A 1 -58.00 4.47 11.43
N GLY A 2 -57.11 4.78 12.38
CA GLY A 2 -56.54 3.80 13.31
C GLY A 2 -57.23 3.84 14.69
N ASN A 3 -57.39 2.67 15.33
CA ASN A 3 -58.11 2.51 16.61
C ASN A 3 -57.21 2.68 17.85
N PHE A 4 -56.05 3.32 17.74
CA PHE A 4 -55.16 3.52 18.90
C PHE A 4 -55.62 4.73 19.73
N SER A 5 -55.57 4.61 21.06
CA SER A 5 -56.03 5.65 22.00
C SER A 5 -55.38 7.01 21.82
N GLY A 6 -54.18 7.06 21.21
CA GLY A 6 -53.47 8.30 20.92
C GLY A 6 -53.68 8.86 19.51
N TRP A 7 -54.56 8.28 18.69
CA TRP A 7 -54.79 8.71 17.30
C TRP A 7 -55.42 10.10 17.22
N TRP A 8 -56.26 10.46 18.19
CA TRP A 8 -57.00 11.72 18.25
C TRP A 8 -56.35 12.80 19.13
N LEU A 9 -55.09 12.61 19.56
CA LEU A 9 -54.36 13.58 20.38
C LEU A 9 -54.07 14.91 19.67
N GLY A 10 -54.40 15.03 18.38
CA GLY A 10 -54.31 16.27 17.62
C GLY A 10 -55.52 17.19 17.75
N GLU A 11 -56.62 16.76 18.38
CA GLU A 11 -57.85 17.57 18.46
C GLU A 11 -57.63 18.90 19.22
N GLU A 12 -56.82 18.89 20.27
CA GLU A 12 -56.52 20.07 21.09
C GLU A 12 -55.57 21.07 20.39
N ASP A 13 -54.80 20.62 19.39
CA ASP A 13 -53.86 21.46 18.61
C ASP A 13 -54.27 21.68 17.15
N GLY A 14 -55.50 21.27 16.77
CA GLY A 14 -56.12 21.55 15.48
C GLY A 14 -55.97 20.46 14.41
N ARG A 15 -55.29 19.35 14.72
CA ARG A 15 -55.06 18.20 13.84
C ARG A 15 -56.14 17.13 14.02
N VAL A 16 -57.33 17.43 13.50
CA VAL A 16 -58.54 16.60 13.65
C VAL A 16 -58.50 15.33 12.78
N GLU A 17 -57.85 15.40 11.60
CA GLU A 17 -57.84 14.31 10.60
C GLU A 17 -56.49 13.58 10.47
N GLU A 18 -55.42 14.06 11.14
CA GLU A 18 -54.07 13.52 11.01
C GLU A 18 -53.27 13.58 12.32
N ARG A 19 -52.31 12.65 12.50
CA ARG A 19 -51.60 12.45 13.78
C ARG A 19 -50.21 13.09 13.84
N TYR A 20 -49.68 13.53 12.71
CA TYR A 20 -48.33 14.06 12.58
C TYR A 20 -48.36 15.58 12.45
N LEU A 21 -47.40 16.28 13.06
CA LEU A 21 -47.20 17.70 12.83
C LEU A 21 -46.48 17.88 11.49
N ALA A 22 -46.87 18.89 10.72
CA ALA A 22 -46.16 19.22 9.50
C ALA A 22 -44.72 19.67 9.84
N PRO A 23 -43.74 19.45 8.96
CA PRO A 23 -42.38 19.95 9.11
C PRO A 23 -42.28 21.42 9.57
N GLN A 24 -43.16 22.29 9.05
CA GLN A 24 -43.22 23.71 9.39
C GLN A 24 -43.69 23.95 10.83
N GLU A 25 -44.60 23.12 11.34
CA GLU A 25 -45.06 23.20 12.72
C GLU A 25 -44.01 22.68 13.69
N TRP A 26 -43.28 21.63 13.32
CA TRP A 26 -42.11 21.17 14.07
C TRP A 26 -41.03 22.24 14.15
N ASP A 27 -40.72 22.95 13.06
CA ASP A 27 -39.77 24.07 13.08
C ASP A 27 -40.21 25.15 14.08
N ARG A 28 -41.49 25.53 14.08
CA ARG A 28 -42.03 26.49 15.06
C ARG A 28 -41.88 25.99 16.50
N VAL A 29 -42.33 24.78 16.78
CA VAL A 29 -42.29 24.20 18.14
C VAL A 29 -40.85 24.09 18.66
N LEU A 30 -39.92 23.71 17.79
CA LEU A 30 -38.50 23.62 18.15
C LEU A 30 -37.90 25.01 18.43
N ARG A 31 -38.25 26.03 17.64
CA ARG A 31 -37.84 27.41 17.92
C ARG A 31 -38.37 27.92 19.25
N ASP A 32 -39.65 27.67 19.52
CA ASP A 32 -40.28 28.04 20.80
C ASP A 32 -39.62 27.32 22.00
N ALA A 33 -39.11 26.12 21.78
CA ALA A 33 -38.36 25.33 22.77
C ALA A 33 -36.86 25.72 22.89
N GLY A 34 -36.39 26.75 22.19
CA GLY A 34 -35.02 27.24 22.28
C GLY A 34 -34.02 26.60 21.31
N PHE A 35 -34.51 25.98 20.22
CA PHE A 35 -33.68 25.51 19.11
C PHE A 35 -33.62 26.54 17.96
N ALA A 36 -32.61 26.45 17.10
CA ALA A 36 -32.43 27.24 15.89
C ALA A 36 -33.50 26.98 14.81
N GLY A 37 -34.30 25.93 14.99
CA GLY A 37 -35.27 25.41 14.04
C GLY A 37 -34.79 24.11 13.39
N LEU A 38 -35.44 23.71 12.30
CA LEU A 38 -35.09 22.53 11.51
C LEU A 38 -34.08 22.89 10.42
N ASP A 39 -32.92 22.21 10.43
CA ASP A 39 -31.85 22.42 9.44
C ASP A 39 -32.00 21.51 8.22
N VAL A 40 -32.36 20.24 8.45
CA VAL A 40 -32.51 19.22 7.40
C VAL A 40 -33.73 18.37 7.67
N ILE A 41 -34.52 18.16 6.62
CA ILE A 41 -35.71 17.33 6.63
C ILE A 41 -35.58 16.33 5.50
N HIS A 42 -35.53 15.04 5.84
CA HIS A 42 -35.51 13.97 4.86
C HIS A 42 -36.72 13.07 5.06
N SER A 43 -37.57 12.99 4.04
CA SER A 43 -38.73 12.10 4.01
C SER A 43 -38.39 10.85 3.22
N ASP A 44 -38.75 9.68 3.74
CA ASP A 44 -38.63 8.41 3.01
C ASP A 44 -39.81 8.14 2.05
N GLU A 45 -40.71 9.12 1.89
CA GLU A 45 -41.95 9.09 1.10
C GLU A 45 -42.95 7.98 1.48
N GLN A 46 -42.65 7.19 2.51
CA GLN A 46 -43.49 6.08 2.94
C GLN A 46 -44.14 6.38 4.28
N PHE A 47 -43.36 6.58 5.36
CA PHE A 47 -43.93 6.73 6.70
C PHE A 47 -43.08 7.53 7.71
N ASN A 48 -41.82 7.90 7.40
CA ASN A 48 -40.93 8.57 8.38
C ASN A 48 -40.36 9.89 7.85
N ASN A 49 -40.23 10.87 8.76
CA ASN A 49 -39.44 12.07 8.55
C ASN A 49 -38.28 12.06 9.54
N ASN A 50 -37.05 12.15 9.03
CA ASN A 50 -35.87 12.43 9.84
C ASN A 50 -35.63 13.94 9.88
N MET A 51 -35.59 14.50 11.09
CA MET A 51 -35.50 15.93 11.34
C MET A 51 -34.30 16.20 12.26
N ILE A 52 -33.43 17.14 11.87
CA ILE A 52 -32.27 17.57 12.66
C ILE A 52 -32.48 19.03 13.09
N ALA A 53 -32.32 19.31 14.38
CA ALA A 53 -32.45 20.64 14.96
C ALA A 53 -31.29 20.91 15.93
N MET A 54 -30.71 22.09 15.84
CA MET A 54 -29.62 22.55 16.70
C MET A 54 -30.13 23.52 17.77
N PRO A 55 -29.57 23.58 18.98
CA PRO A 55 -29.93 24.59 19.97
C PRO A 55 -29.63 26.02 19.47
N LEU A 56 -30.47 27.01 19.82
CA LEU A 56 -30.40 28.40 19.34
C LEU A 56 -29.12 29.14 19.81
N GLN A 57 -28.51 28.66 20.90
CA GLN A 57 -27.15 29.01 21.27
C GLN A 57 -26.34 27.73 21.43
N PRO A 58 -25.20 27.57 20.73
CA PRO A 58 -24.20 26.59 21.12
C PRO A 58 -23.85 26.85 22.58
N TRP A 59 -23.73 25.79 23.36
CA TRP A 59 -23.19 25.84 24.72
C TRP A 59 -21.72 26.28 24.64
N SER A 60 -21.48 27.58 24.46
CA SER A 60 -20.15 28.17 24.45
C SER A 60 -19.82 28.53 25.88
N HIS A 61 -19.25 27.58 26.62
CA HIS A 61 -18.37 27.99 27.69
C HIS A 61 -17.16 28.63 27.01
N GLU A 62 -17.02 29.95 27.13
CA GLU A 62 -15.73 30.64 26.93
C GLU A 62 -14.74 30.14 28.00
N SER A 63 -14.34 28.87 27.92
CA SER A 63 -13.25 28.35 28.73
C SER A 63 -11.95 28.75 28.05
N LYS A 64 -11.09 29.45 28.78
CA LYS A 64 -9.71 29.67 28.35
C LYS A 64 -9.07 28.30 28.07
N PRO A 65 -8.36 28.13 26.94
CA PRO A 65 -7.72 26.86 26.62
C PRO A 65 -6.71 26.48 27.71
N ARG A 66 -6.76 25.23 28.17
CA ARG A 66 -5.86 24.70 29.21
C ARG A 66 -4.40 24.75 28.71
N PRO A 67 -3.42 24.99 29.60
CA PRO A 67 -2.01 24.82 29.25
C PRO A 67 -1.75 23.38 28.81
N VAL A 68 -0.81 23.21 27.88
CA VAL A 68 -0.43 21.91 27.31
C VAL A 68 0.86 21.42 27.93
N ILE A 69 0.89 20.17 28.39
CA ILE A 69 2.10 19.50 28.87
C ILE A 69 2.57 18.48 27.83
N LEU A 70 3.82 18.61 27.40
CA LEU A 70 4.50 17.58 26.62
C LEU A 70 5.05 16.51 27.58
N LEU A 71 4.48 15.31 27.56
CA LEU A 71 4.91 14.20 28.42
C LEU A 71 5.95 13.35 27.69
N LEU A 72 7.20 13.46 28.13
CA LEU A 72 8.36 12.75 27.59
C LEU A 72 8.66 11.48 28.39
N PRO A 73 9.39 10.51 27.81
CA PRO A 73 9.95 9.41 28.58
C PRO A 73 10.82 9.87 29.75
N ALA A 74 11.00 8.99 30.73
CA ALA A 74 11.89 9.21 31.87
C ALA A 74 13.31 9.58 31.40
N ALA A 75 13.98 10.47 32.14
CA ALA A 75 15.22 11.16 31.71
C ALA A 75 16.47 10.27 31.53
N THR A 76 16.33 8.95 31.44
CA THR A 76 17.43 7.98 31.48
C THR A 76 18.06 7.66 30.12
N ARG A 77 17.58 8.21 29.00
CA ARG A 77 18.17 7.96 27.67
C ARG A 77 18.21 9.21 26.78
N ASP A 78 19.15 10.09 27.10
CA ASP A 78 19.59 11.21 26.25
C ASP A 78 20.40 10.72 25.01
N LYS A 79 20.01 9.58 24.42
CA LYS A 79 20.78 8.92 23.34
C LYS A 79 20.27 9.22 21.93
N ASP A 80 19.06 9.73 21.78
CA ASP A 80 18.54 10.25 20.51
C ASP A 80 17.74 11.51 20.81
N GLY A 81 18.36 12.68 20.61
CA GLY A 81 17.78 13.98 20.93
C GLY A 81 16.48 14.21 20.16
N LEU A 82 15.35 13.99 20.83
CA LEU A 82 14.05 14.35 20.30
C LEU A 82 13.93 15.87 20.28
N ASP A 83 13.99 16.45 19.08
CA ASP A 83 13.82 17.88 18.90
C ASP A 83 12.33 18.26 18.97
N ILE A 84 11.86 18.52 20.19
CA ILE A 84 10.49 19.00 20.45
C ILE A 84 10.31 20.51 20.22
N SER A 85 11.38 21.24 19.85
CA SER A 85 11.31 22.70 19.69
C SER A 85 10.27 23.10 18.66
N VAL A 86 10.21 22.38 17.54
CA VAL A 86 9.24 22.60 16.45
C VAL A 86 7.79 22.48 16.94
N LEU A 87 7.47 21.44 17.72
CA LEU A 87 6.13 21.26 18.26
C LEU A 87 5.80 22.33 19.30
N LYS A 88 6.74 22.62 20.19
CA LYS A 88 6.59 23.66 21.22
C LYS A 88 6.32 25.03 20.57
N ASP A 89 7.13 25.41 19.59
CA ASP A 89 6.99 26.68 18.87
C ASP A 89 5.66 26.74 18.11
N ALA A 90 5.25 25.63 17.47
CA ALA A 90 3.98 25.55 16.76
C ALA A 90 2.75 25.68 17.69
N LEU A 91 2.82 25.16 18.91
CA LEU A 91 1.78 25.30 19.93
C LEU A 91 1.77 26.72 20.54
N CYS A 92 2.94 27.28 20.85
CA CYS A 92 3.09 28.65 21.32
C CYS A 92 2.58 29.67 20.29
N ALA A 93 2.89 29.46 19.00
CA ALA A 93 2.39 30.29 17.90
C ALA A 93 0.85 30.26 17.77
N ARG A 94 0.21 29.21 18.31
CA ARG A 94 -1.26 29.07 18.42
C ARG A 94 -1.82 29.61 19.75
N GLY A 95 -1.01 30.32 20.53
CA GLY A 95 -1.42 30.94 21.79
C GLY A 95 -1.58 29.97 22.96
N ARG A 96 -1.03 28.75 22.86
CA ARG A 96 -1.03 27.78 23.96
C ARG A 96 0.19 28.00 24.85
N GLU A 97 0.00 27.98 26.17
CA GLU A 97 1.09 27.84 27.13
C GLU A 97 1.57 26.39 27.15
N VAL A 98 2.87 26.16 26.99
CA VAL A 98 3.46 24.82 26.83
C VAL A 98 4.50 24.54 27.91
N GLY A 99 4.24 23.51 28.72
CA GLY A 99 5.17 22.94 29.68
C GLY A 99 5.70 21.56 29.25
N VAL A 100 6.65 21.03 30.02
CA VAL A 100 7.24 19.69 29.81
C VAL A 100 7.17 18.92 31.12
N CYS A 101 6.81 17.64 31.04
CA CYS A 101 6.83 16.69 32.14
C CYS A 101 7.52 15.40 31.67
N HIS A 102 8.18 14.70 32.58
CA HIS A 102 8.81 13.40 32.30
C HIS A 102 8.06 12.27 32.98
N ALA A 103 8.11 11.06 32.40
CA ALA A 103 7.39 9.86 32.84
C ALA A 103 7.76 9.30 34.24
N ASP A 104 8.40 10.11 35.07
CA ASP A 104 8.64 9.87 36.50
C ASP A 104 7.65 10.66 37.37
N ASN A 105 6.97 11.65 36.79
CA ASN A 105 6.06 12.57 37.46
C ASN A 105 4.69 12.58 36.77
N LEU A 106 3.64 12.92 37.52
CA LEU A 106 2.33 13.17 36.96
C LEU A 106 2.25 14.61 36.44
N PRO A 107 1.61 14.87 35.28
CA PRO A 107 1.31 16.22 34.82
C PRO A 107 0.50 17.00 35.88
N PRO A 108 0.69 18.33 35.99
CA PRO A 108 -0.14 19.16 36.86
C PRO A 108 -1.63 19.09 36.50
N ALA A 109 -2.50 19.13 37.51
CA ALA A 109 -3.94 19.27 37.29
C ALA A 109 -4.26 20.60 36.57
N GLY A 110 -5.38 20.64 35.85
CA GLY A 110 -5.74 21.79 35.03
C GLY A 110 -5.09 21.79 33.64
N THR A 111 -4.37 20.75 33.21
CA THR A 111 -3.61 20.74 31.94
C THR A 111 -4.15 19.74 30.92
N ASP A 112 -3.98 20.06 29.63
CA ASP A 112 -4.08 19.08 28.54
C ASP A 112 -2.71 18.45 28.32
N VAL A 113 -2.65 17.21 27.81
CA VAL A 113 -1.38 16.47 27.74
C VAL A 113 -1.14 15.87 26.36
N ILE A 114 0.06 16.06 25.83
CA ILE A 114 0.53 15.37 24.62
C ILE A 114 1.52 14.28 25.03
N PHE A 115 1.16 13.01 24.82
CA PHE A 115 2.06 11.89 25.08
C PHE A 115 3.07 11.78 23.94
N LEU A 116 4.34 11.94 24.28
CA LEU A 116 5.49 11.71 23.41
C LEU A 116 6.30 10.47 23.87
N LEU A 117 5.62 9.54 24.57
CA LEU A 117 6.21 8.35 25.18
C LEU A 117 6.82 7.38 24.14
N ASP A 118 6.28 7.36 22.93
CA ASP A 118 6.71 6.50 21.83
C ASP A 118 7.81 7.15 20.96
N VAL A 119 8.10 8.43 21.15
CA VAL A 119 8.83 9.24 20.17
C VAL A 119 10.35 9.20 20.39
N ALA A 120 10.80 8.93 21.62
CA ALA A 120 12.22 8.88 21.99
C ALA A 120 12.67 7.44 22.33
N GLY A 121 12.67 6.55 21.34
CA GLY A 121 13.27 5.22 21.44
C GLY A 121 12.37 4.08 20.97
N GLU A 122 12.24 3.05 21.80
CA GLU A 122 11.37 1.90 21.54
C GLU A 122 9.91 2.23 21.91
N PRO A 123 8.91 1.55 21.30
CA PRO A 123 7.50 1.72 21.67
C PRO A 123 7.30 1.58 23.19
N PHE A 124 6.52 2.46 23.80
CA PHE A 124 6.32 2.54 25.25
C PHE A 124 5.89 1.20 25.87
N PHE A 125 4.97 0.50 25.20
CA PHE A 125 4.44 -0.79 25.66
C PHE A 125 5.38 -1.98 25.42
N GLN A 126 6.50 -1.78 24.72
CA GLN A 126 7.52 -2.81 24.57
C GLN A 126 8.26 -3.01 25.90
N GLY A 127 8.25 -4.25 26.42
CA GLY A 127 8.96 -4.58 27.66
C GLY A 127 8.44 -3.82 28.89
N LEU A 128 7.12 -3.58 28.95
CA LEU A 128 6.49 -2.94 30.10
C LEU A 128 6.63 -3.82 31.35
N ASP A 129 7.15 -3.24 32.44
CA ASP A 129 7.23 -3.88 33.75
C ASP A 129 6.06 -3.46 34.66
N GLU A 130 5.96 -4.11 35.82
CA GLU A 130 4.90 -3.86 36.80
C GLU A 130 4.89 -2.41 37.32
N ALA A 131 6.07 -1.84 37.57
CA ALA A 131 6.20 -0.47 38.08
C ALA A 131 5.71 0.57 37.06
N ARG A 132 6.11 0.43 35.79
CA ARG A 132 5.68 1.30 34.69
C ARG A 132 4.20 1.15 34.39
N LEU A 133 3.67 -0.07 34.46
CA LEU A 133 2.23 -0.31 34.30
C LEU A 133 1.42 0.40 35.41
N HIS A 134 1.81 0.24 36.67
CA HIS A 134 1.15 0.92 37.78
C HIS A 134 1.25 2.44 37.70
N TRP A 135 2.40 2.97 37.29
CA TRP A 135 2.55 4.40 37.03
C TRP A 135 1.60 4.87 35.92
N PHE A 136 1.53 4.13 34.82
CA PHE A 136 0.67 4.48 33.68
C PHE A 136 -0.82 4.43 34.05
N GLN A 137 -1.25 3.45 34.86
CA GLN A 137 -2.61 3.40 35.40
C GLN A 137 -2.93 4.63 36.26
N ARG A 138 -2.02 5.01 37.17
CA ARG A 138 -2.18 6.21 38.00
C ARG A 138 -2.26 7.49 37.18
N LEU A 139 -1.46 7.58 36.11
CA LEU A 139 -1.50 8.68 35.16
C LEU A 139 -2.88 8.78 34.50
N LEU A 140 -3.40 7.68 33.96
CA LEU A 140 -4.70 7.67 33.30
C LEU A 140 -5.84 8.04 34.25
N THR A 141 -5.84 7.50 35.48
CA THR A 141 -6.84 7.88 36.51
C THR A 141 -6.77 9.36 36.82
N SER A 142 -5.57 9.92 37.04
CA SER A 142 -5.40 11.34 37.30
C SER A 142 -5.89 12.23 36.16
N LEU A 143 -5.69 11.82 34.90
CA LEU A 143 -6.13 12.58 33.73
C LEU A 143 -7.65 12.48 33.51
N ALA A 144 -8.24 11.32 33.80
CA ALA A 144 -9.68 11.12 33.73
C ALA A 144 -10.41 11.96 34.79
N ASP A 145 -9.91 11.95 36.04
CA ASP A 145 -10.46 12.75 37.14
C ASP A 145 -10.39 14.26 36.82
N ASP A 146 -9.30 14.70 36.18
CA ASP A 146 -9.08 16.10 35.78
C ASP A 146 -9.81 16.48 34.47
N LYS A 147 -10.46 15.52 33.79
CA LYS A 147 -11.07 15.66 32.46
C LYS A 147 -10.11 16.31 31.46
N ALA A 148 -8.87 15.85 31.47
CA ALA A 148 -7.83 16.36 30.58
C ALA A 148 -8.04 15.85 29.15
N CYS A 149 -7.76 16.69 28.15
CA CYS A 149 -7.66 16.23 26.77
C CYS A 149 -6.26 15.64 26.54
N VAL A 150 -6.19 14.45 25.95
CA VAL A 150 -4.94 13.74 25.70
C VAL A 150 -4.74 13.48 24.21
N LEU A 151 -3.58 13.86 23.67
CA LEU A 151 -3.16 13.49 22.32
C LEU A 151 -1.89 12.63 22.39
N TRP A 152 -1.97 11.38 21.95
CA TRP A 152 -0.83 10.47 21.90
C TRP A 152 -0.19 10.46 20.52
N VAL A 153 1.06 10.90 20.43
CA VAL A 153 1.89 10.79 19.22
C VAL A 153 2.60 9.44 19.23
N THR A 154 2.31 8.59 18.26
CA THR A 154 2.83 7.21 18.18
C THR A 154 3.33 6.86 16.79
N GLY A 155 4.06 5.74 16.67
CA GLY A 155 4.59 5.26 15.40
C GLY A 155 3.51 4.68 14.50
N ALA A 156 3.71 4.78 13.18
CA ALA A 156 2.75 4.26 12.22
C ALA A 156 2.60 2.73 12.28
N ALA A 157 1.36 2.29 12.53
CA ALA A 157 0.89 0.92 12.54
C ALA A 157 -0.26 0.68 11.55
N GLN A 158 -1.10 1.68 11.25
CA GLN A 158 -2.23 1.55 10.32
C GLN A 158 -1.85 1.82 8.86
N LEU A 159 -1.00 2.82 8.60
CA LEU A 159 -0.59 3.25 7.26
C LEU A 159 0.93 3.23 7.13
N GLY A 160 1.47 2.48 6.16
CA GLY A 160 2.92 2.41 5.94
C GLY A 160 3.69 1.84 7.13
N CYS A 161 3.08 0.88 7.84
CA CYS A 161 3.64 0.25 9.03
C CYS A 161 5.04 -0.33 8.77
N SER A 162 6.02 0.16 9.52
CA SER A 162 7.40 -0.34 9.51
C SER A 162 7.74 -1.17 10.76
N ASP A 163 7.04 -0.90 11.87
CA ASP A 163 7.19 -1.61 13.13
C ASP A 163 5.81 -1.88 13.75
N PRO A 164 5.31 -3.13 13.71
CA PRO A 164 3.96 -3.44 14.18
C PRO A 164 3.78 -3.31 15.70
N ARG A 165 4.87 -3.16 16.47
CA ARG A 165 4.81 -3.04 17.94
C ARG A 165 4.08 -1.78 18.41
N TYR A 166 4.08 -0.71 17.61
CA TYR A 166 3.30 0.51 17.91
C TYR A 166 1.78 0.28 17.85
N GLY A 167 1.31 -0.81 17.24
CA GLY A 167 -0.12 -1.15 17.19
C GLY A 167 -0.76 -1.37 18.57
N MET A 168 0.03 -1.70 19.60
CA MET A 168 -0.46 -1.83 20.98
C MET A 168 -1.04 -0.52 21.52
N THR A 169 -0.42 0.62 21.17
CA THR A 169 -0.87 1.95 21.60
C THR A 169 -2.30 2.24 21.15
N LEU A 170 -2.66 1.85 19.92
CA LEU A 170 -4.02 2.02 19.39
C LEU A 170 -5.05 1.17 20.14
N GLY A 171 -4.68 -0.08 20.49
CA GLY A 171 -5.54 -0.95 21.28
C GLY A 171 -5.81 -0.37 22.66
N VAL A 172 -4.76 0.03 23.37
CA VAL A 172 -4.87 0.64 24.71
C VAL A 172 -5.67 1.94 24.64
N ALA A 173 -5.42 2.79 23.66
CA ALA A 173 -6.17 4.04 23.47
C ALA A 173 -7.68 3.79 23.32
N ARG A 174 -8.09 2.77 22.54
CA ARG A 174 -9.50 2.40 22.38
C ARG A 174 -10.11 1.92 23.70
N THR A 175 -9.38 1.10 24.45
CA THR A 175 -9.81 0.60 25.76
C THR A 175 -9.98 1.75 26.75
N VAL A 176 -8.97 2.62 26.87
CA VAL A 176 -9.01 3.80 27.76
C VAL A 176 -10.21 4.70 27.46
N ARG A 177 -10.46 5.01 26.18
CA ARG A 177 -11.65 5.80 25.81
C ARG A 177 -12.96 5.12 26.22
N SER A 178 -13.04 3.81 26.11
CA SER A 178 -14.29 3.06 26.37
C SER A 178 -14.52 2.83 27.87
N GLU A 179 -13.46 2.70 28.66
CA GLU A 179 -13.54 2.32 30.07
C GLU A 179 -13.41 3.51 31.04
N LEU A 180 -12.63 4.54 30.68
CA LEU A 180 -12.32 5.67 31.57
C LEU A 180 -13.01 6.98 31.17
N ASP A 181 -13.74 6.99 30.05
CA ASP A 181 -14.37 8.20 29.48
C ASP A 181 -13.36 9.36 29.30
N LEU A 182 -12.08 9.02 29.08
CA LEU A 182 -11.01 9.99 28.87
C LEU A 182 -10.93 10.35 27.38
N ASP A 183 -10.87 11.66 27.09
CA ASP A 183 -10.68 12.20 25.74
C ASP A 183 -9.24 11.97 25.24
N LEU A 184 -8.92 10.72 24.92
CA LEU A 184 -7.62 10.28 24.42
C LEU A 184 -7.66 10.03 22.93
N ALA A 185 -7.06 10.93 22.16
CA ALA A 185 -6.88 10.79 20.73
C ALA A 185 -5.45 10.36 20.38
N THR A 186 -5.26 9.73 19.22
CA THR A 186 -3.97 9.23 18.75
C THR A 186 -3.63 9.80 17.38
N VAL A 187 -2.37 10.20 17.18
CA VAL A 187 -1.82 10.55 15.87
C VAL A 187 -0.59 9.68 15.57
N GLU A 188 -0.69 8.91 14.50
CA GLU A 188 0.39 8.06 14.01
C GLU A 188 1.29 8.82 13.05
N LEU A 189 2.61 8.74 13.25
CA LEU A 189 3.62 9.32 12.37
C LEU A 189 4.54 8.23 11.80
N ALA A 190 4.80 8.28 10.49
CA ALA A 190 5.68 7.33 9.82
C ALA A 190 7.14 7.40 10.30
N ARG A 191 7.57 8.55 10.82
CA ARG A 191 8.89 8.77 11.43
C ARG A 191 8.73 9.63 12.66
N LEU A 192 9.23 9.12 13.78
CA LEU A 192 9.17 9.78 15.09
C LEU A 192 10.44 10.58 15.41
N ASN A 193 11.50 10.31 14.67
CA ASN A 193 12.85 10.83 14.83
C ASN A 193 13.21 11.72 13.63
N GLY A 194 12.97 13.04 13.75
CA GLY A 194 13.50 14.01 12.80
C GLY A 194 12.78 15.35 12.73
N ARG A 195 13.49 16.36 12.20
CA ARG A 195 13.05 17.74 11.91
C ARG A 195 11.94 17.86 10.84
N HIS A 196 11.17 16.80 10.60
CA HIS A 196 10.09 16.82 9.61
C HIS A 196 8.93 17.67 10.15
N ALA A 197 8.94 18.96 9.82
CA ALA A 197 7.97 19.95 10.26
C ALA A 197 6.50 19.56 9.99
N ALA A 198 6.22 18.82 8.90
CA ALA A 198 4.87 18.46 8.50
C ALA A 198 4.12 17.61 9.54
N GLY A 199 4.80 16.64 10.18
CA GLY A 199 4.18 15.81 11.22
C GLY A 199 3.85 16.64 12.47
N TRP A 200 4.81 17.46 12.92
CA TRP A 200 4.65 18.31 14.10
C TRP A 200 3.61 19.40 13.94
N GLU A 201 3.53 20.00 12.75
CA GLU A 201 2.51 21.00 12.44
C GLU A 201 1.11 20.37 12.50
N GLY A 202 0.92 19.19 11.89
CA GLY A 202 -0.31 18.41 11.98
C GLY A 202 -0.70 18.08 13.43
N THR A 203 0.25 17.60 14.25
CA THR A 203 0.05 17.33 15.67
C THR A 203 -0.41 18.58 16.43
N SER A 204 0.20 19.74 16.17
CA SER A 204 -0.18 21.00 16.83
C SER A 204 -1.60 21.47 16.45
N CYS A 205 -2.01 21.26 15.19
CA CYS A 205 -3.37 21.53 14.73
C CYS A 205 -4.39 20.61 15.44
N LEU A 206 -4.07 19.33 15.56
CA LEU A 206 -4.95 18.36 16.24
C LEU A 206 -5.10 18.68 17.73
N ALA A 207 -4.02 19.04 18.42
CA ALA A 207 -4.08 19.44 19.82
C ALA A 207 -4.94 20.70 20.04
N ALA A 208 -4.89 21.66 19.13
CA ALA A 208 -5.76 22.84 19.16
C ALA A 208 -7.24 22.47 18.91
N ALA A 209 -7.50 21.61 17.92
CA ALA A 209 -8.85 21.15 17.59
C ALA A 209 -9.49 20.32 18.72
N ALA A 210 -8.70 19.46 19.38
CA ALA A 210 -9.18 18.62 20.48
C ALA A 210 -9.60 19.47 21.69
N ALA A 211 -8.83 20.52 22.01
CA ALA A 211 -9.22 21.48 23.04
C ALA A 211 -10.49 22.28 22.69
N ALA A 212 -10.69 22.61 21.41
CA ALA A 212 -11.89 23.29 20.94
C ALA A 212 -13.15 22.38 20.97
N ALA A 213 -12.98 21.09 20.67
CA ALA A 213 -14.07 20.11 20.74
C ALA A 213 -14.52 19.87 22.20
N ALA A 214 -13.58 19.84 23.15
CA ALA A 214 -13.89 19.73 24.58
C ALA A 214 -14.69 20.93 25.12
N SER A 215 -14.65 22.10 24.44
CA SER A 215 -15.41 23.30 24.80
C SER A 215 -16.83 23.38 24.23
N GLY A 216 -17.37 22.32 23.63
CA GLY A 216 -18.82 22.21 23.34
C GLY A 216 -19.25 22.32 21.88
N ASP A 217 -18.34 22.17 20.92
CA ASP A 217 -18.73 22.04 19.52
C ASP A 217 -19.28 20.61 19.29
N GLY A 218 -20.57 20.49 18.97
CA GLY A 218 -21.36 19.25 19.03
C GLY A 218 -20.95 18.09 18.10
N LEU A 219 -19.80 18.18 17.43
CA LEU A 219 -19.20 17.09 16.69
C LEU A 219 -18.26 16.28 17.60
N LYS A 220 -18.57 14.99 17.78
CA LYS A 220 -17.64 14.05 18.44
C LYS A 220 -16.27 14.15 17.78
N PRO A 221 -15.19 14.49 18.52
CA PRO A 221 -13.87 14.55 17.95
C PRO A 221 -13.50 13.18 17.39
N LYS A 222 -12.89 13.17 16.21
CA LYS A 222 -12.24 11.95 15.71
C LYS A 222 -11.10 11.65 16.66
N TYR A 223 -10.91 10.40 17.06
CA TYR A 223 -9.87 10.05 18.04
C TYR A 223 -8.67 9.33 17.43
N GLU A 224 -8.67 9.05 16.13
CA GLU A 224 -7.58 8.31 15.47
C GLU A 224 -7.22 8.99 14.14
N TRP A 225 -5.95 9.38 14.03
CA TRP A 225 -5.36 9.95 12.83
C TRP A 225 -4.07 9.24 12.47
N ALA A 226 -3.80 9.14 11.17
CA ALA A 226 -2.54 8.64 10.64
C ALA A 226 -1.98 9.61 9.60
N ALA A 227 -0.72 10.02 9.74
CA ALA A 227 -0.05 10.83 8.75
C ALA A 227 0.53 9.94 7.64
N GLY A 228 0.15 10.23 6.39
CA GLY A 228 0.78 9.65 5.22
C GLY A 228 2.24 10.09 5.04
N ALA A 229 2.96 9.44 4.13
CA ALA A 229 4.33 9.83 3.77
C ALA A 229 4.42 11.25 3.17
N ASP A 230 3.30 11.76 2.66
CA ASP A 230 3.08 13.11 2.14
C ASP A 230 2.76 14.15 3.24
N GLY A 231 2.65 13.72 4.51
CA GLY A 231 2.29 14.58 5.63
C GLY A 231 0.79 14.87 5.76
N VAL A 232 -0.04 14.28 4.90
CA VAL A 232 -1.50 14.46 4.95
C VAL A 232 -2.08 13.60 6.07
N LEU A 233 -2.82 14.23 6.99
CA LEU A 233 -3.54 13.52 8.04
C LEU A 233 -4.76 12.79 7.46
N GLN A 234 -4.80 11.49 7.70
CA GLN A 234 -5.89 10.61 7.28
C GLN A 234 -6.64 10.08 8.50
N VAL A 235 -7.90 9.69 8.28
CA VAL A 235 -8.79 9.13 9.30
C VAL A 235 -9.32 7.81 8.81
N GLY A 236 -9.21 6.77 9.64
CA GLY A 236 -9.78 5.46 9.35
C GLY A 236 -11.29 5.53 9.17
N ARG A 237 -11.81 4.95 8.09
CA ARG A 237 -13.24 4.76 7.85
C ARG A 237 -13.51 3.28 7.59
N PHE A 238 -14.49 2.73 8.28
CA PHE A 238 -14.98 1.40 7.95
C PHE A 238 -15.66 1.45 6.59
N GLN A 239 -15.24 0.57 5.69
CA GLN A 239 -15.93 0.32 4.44
C GLN A 239 -16.31 -1.14 4.35
N TRP A 240 -17.55 -1.39 3.95
CA TRP A 240 -17.98 -2.74 3.68
C TRP A 240 -17.24 -3.29 2.46
N THR A 241 -16.78 -4.54 2.55
CA THR A 241 -16.22 -5.24 1.40
C THR A 241 -16.65 -6.70 1.44
N SER A 242 -17.08 -7.25 0.30
CA SER A 242 -17.37 -8.68 0.20
C SER A 242 -16.05 -9.45 0.27
N VAL A 243 -15.91 -10.27 1.31
CA VAL A 243 -14.79 -11.20 1.45
C VAL A 243 -14.76 -12.16 0.27
N ASN A 244 -15.91 -12.63 -0.20
CA ASN A 244 -16.02 -13.49 -1.37
C ASN A 244 -15.48 -12.80 -2.63
N ARG A 245 -15.94 -11.57 -2.90
CA ARG A 245 -15.42 -10.76 -4.01
C ARG A 245 -13.90 -10.55 -3.92
N LYS A 246 -13.38 -10.23 -2.72
CA LYS A 246 -11.94 -10.05 -2.48
C LYS A 246 -11.13 -11.35 -2.65
N LEU A 247 -11.72 -12.49 -2.30
CA LEU A 247 -11.15 -13.83 -2.48
C LEU A 247 -11.40 -14.42 -3.88
N GLY A 248 -12.04 -13.67 -4.79
CA GLY A 248 -12.39 -14.15 -6.13
C GLY A 248 -13.36 -15.33 -6.12
N ARG A 249 -14.20 -15.43 -5.10
CA ARG A 249 -15.38 -16.30 -5.03
C ARG A 249 -16.55 -15.38 -5.42
N GLY A 250 -17.23 -15.61 -6.54
CA GLY A 250 -18.36 -14.76 -6.93
C GLY A 250 -19.42 -14.71 -5.81
N ASP A 251 -20.22 -13.64 -5.77
CA ASP A 251 -21.34 -13.50 -4.82
C ASP A 251 -22.56 -14.36 -5.24
N GLU A 252 -22.35 -15.55 -5.81
CA GLU A 252 -23.47 -16.41 -6.18
C GLU A 252 -24.08 -17.08 -4.94
N PRO A 253 -25.41 -16.99 -4.75
CA PRO A 253 -26.09 -17.69 -3.68
C PRO A 253 -25.91 -19.20 -3.85
N ALA A 254 -25.69 -19.91 -2.74
CA ALA A 254 -25.44 -21.34 -2.67
C ALA A 254 -26.63 -22.23 -3.11
N SER A 255 -27.61 -21.71 -3.85
CA SER A 255 -28.87 -22.39 -4.15
C SER A 255 -28.88 -23.20 -5.46
N GLU A 256 -27.79 -23.26 -6.22
CA GLU A 256 -27.69 -24.12 -7.43
C GLU A 256 -26.38 -24.92 -7.49
N ALA A 257 -25.79 -25.24 -6.34
CA ALA A 257 -24.82 -26.34 -6.28
C ALA A 257 -25.63 -27.64 -6.33
N SER A 258 -25.81 -28.18 -7.54
CA SER A 258 -26.34 -29.53 -7.76
C SER A 258 -25.66 -30.52 -6.81
N GLU A 259 -26.46 -31.36 -6.15
CA GLU A 259 -26.04 -32.53 -5.38
C GLU A 259 -25.13 -33.43 -6.23
N ALA A 260 -23.83 -33.19 -6.17
CA ALA A 260 -22.79 -34.07 -6.70
C ALA A 260 -21.96 -34.58 -5.53
N SER A 261 -22.37 -35.75 -5.04
CA SER A 261 -21.66 -36.71 -4.19
C SER A 261 -20.63 -36.17 -3.20
N GLU A 262 -21.03 -36.15 -1.92
CA GLU A 262 -20.13 -36.30 -0.77
C GLU A 262 -19.32 -37.59 -0.91
N GLY A 263 -18.16 -37.51 -1.56
CA GLY A 263 -17.36 -38.71 -1.80
C GLY A 263 -16.19 -38.56 -2.76
N THR A 264 -15.68 -37.36 -3.03
CA THR A 264 -14.34 -37.18 -3.60
C THR A 264 -13.88 -35.79 -3.23
N SER A 265 -12.67 -35.65 -2.66
CA SER A 265 -12.07 -34.34 -2.40
C SER A 265 -12.12 -33.50 -3.69
N SER A 266 -12.94 -32.45 -3.73
CA SER A 266 -13.03 -31.58 -4.90
C SER A 266 -11.71 -30.85 -5.05
N GLN A 267 -10.80 -31.41 -5.86
CA GLN A 267 -9.63 -30.67 -6.33
C GLN A 267 -10.15 -29.40 -6.98
N ALA A 268 -9.86 -28.25 -6.37
CA ALA A 268 -10.29 -26.96 -6.87
C ALA A 268 -9.88 -26.85 -8.35
N ALA A 269 -10.88 -26.74 -9.24
CA ALA A 269 -10.66 -26.64 -10.67
C ALA A 269 -9.62 -25.53 -10.96
N PRO A 270 -8.64 -25.79 -11.84
CA PRO A 270 -7.56 -24.83 -12.09
C PRO A 270 -8.15 -23.52 -12.62
N ARG A 271 -7.48 -22.41 -12.29
CA ARG A 271 -7.90 -21.07 -12.70
C ARG A 271 -6.81 -20.40 -13.51
N LYS A 272 -7.22 -19.54 -14.44
CA LYS A 272 -6.31 -18.66 -15.19
C LYS A 272 -6.77 -17.21 -15.04
N LEU A 273 -5.82 -16.29 -15.00
CA LEU A 273 -6.09 -14.86 -15.03
C LEU A 273 -6.34 -14.44 -16.48
N VAL A 274 -7.41 -13.70 -16.73
CA VAL A 274 -7.75 -13.20 -18.07
C VAL A 274 -8.05 -11.71 -18.03
N VAL A 275 -7.75 -11.03 -19.14
CA VAL A 275 -8.12 -9.64 -19.39
C VAL A 275 -9.57 -9.65 -19.90
N GLY A 276 -10.51 -9.14 -19.12
CA GLY A 276 -11.92 -9.09 -19.52
C GLY A 276 -12.16 -8.13 -20.69
N LYS A 277 -11.61 -6.92 -20.62
CA LYS A 277 -11.68 -5.89 -21.66
C LYS A 277 -10.30 -5.28 -21.88
N PRO A 278 -9.63 -5.55 -23.03
CA PRO A 278 -8.35 -4.95 -23.36
C PRO A 278 -8.38 -3.42 -23.24
N GLY A 279 -7.33 -2.83 -22.67
CA GLY A 279 -7.24 -1.39 -22.38
C GLY A 279 -7.74 -1.00 -20.98
N LEU A 280 -8.43 -1.89 -20.26
CA LEU A 280 -8.91 -1.65 -18.89
C LEU A 280 -8.30 -2.67 -17.92
N LEU A 281 -7.25 -2.29 -17.20
CA LEU A 281 -6.55 -3.18 -16.26
C LEU A 281 -7.45 -3.69 -15.12
N ASN A 282 -8.47 -2.91 -14.72
CA ASN A 282 -9.44 -3.33 -13.70
C ASN A 282 -10.41 -4.43 -14.18
N SER A 283 -10.37 -4.81 -15.46
CA SER A 283 -11.14 -5.92 -16.01
C SER A 283 -10.45 -7.28 -15.83
N LEU A 284 -9.23 -7.30 -15.28
CA LEU A 284 -8.52 -8.53 -14.95
C LEU A 284 -9.30 -9.35 -13.91
N HIS A 285 -9.59 -10.61 -14.22
CA HIS A 285 -10.30 -11.49 -13.31
C HIS A 285 -9.90 -12.95 -13.52
N TRP A 286 -10.14 -13.77 -12.51
CA TRP A 286 -9.85 -15.21 -12.55
C TRP A 286 -11.03 -15.96 -13.15
N VAL A 287 -10.76 -16.80 -14.15
CA VAL A 287 -11.74 -17.73 -14.72
C VAL A 287 -11.32 -19.16 -14.45
N ARG A 288 -12.29 -20.05 -14.21
CA ARG A 288 -12.05 -21.50 -14.16
C ARG A 288 -11.62 -21.98 -15.55
N THR A 289 -10.75 -22.98 -15.59
CA THR A 289 -10.33 -23.62 -16.83
C THR A 289 -10.30 -25.13 -16.66
N GLU A 290 -10.73 -25.84 -17.68
CA GLU A 290 -10.64 -27.30 -17.78
C GLU A 290 -9.37 -27.74 -18.54
N ALA A 291 -8.55 -26.78 -18.98
CA ALA A 291 -7.34 -27.07 -19.73
C ALA A 291 -6.37 -27.91 -18.89
N GLY A 292 -6.11 -29.15 -19.33
CA GLY A 292 -5.11 -30.02 -18.74
C GLY A 292 -5.56 -30.84 -17.53
N THR A 293 -6.84 -30.81 -17.13
CA THR A 293 -7.34 -31.72 -16.07
C THR A 293 -7.52 -33.14 -16.62
N GLY A 294 -6.90 -34.14 -15.98
CA GLY A 294 -7.15 -35.57 -16.24
C GLY A 294 -6.41 -36.23 -17.41
N ARG A 295 -5.77 -35.47 -18.32
CA ARG A 295 -4.95 -36.04 -19.41
C ARG A 295 -3.45 -35.96 -19.10
N PRO A 296 -2.59 -36.88 -19.56
CA PRO A 296 -1.13 -36.68 -19.52
C PRO A 296 -0.70 -35.57 -20.51
N PRO A 297 0.43 -34.87 -20.25
CA PRO A 297 1.00 -33.93 -21.22
C PRO A 297 1.38 -34.64 -22.54
N ALA A 298 1.34 -33.90 -23.65
CA ALA A 298 1.84 -34.40 -24.93
C ALA A 298 3.35 -34.73 -24.87
N ALA A 299 3.84 -35.56 -25.79
CA ALA A 299 5.28 -35.89 -25.84
C ALA A 299 6.14 -34.62 -25.99
N GLY A 300 7.18 -34.49 -25.16
CA GLY A 300 8.06 -33.32 -25.11
C GLY A 300 7.47 -32.09 -24.38
N MET A 301 6.27 -32.23 -23.79
CA MET A 301 5.66 -31.21 -22.93
C MET A 301 5.70 -31.67 -21.47
N VAL A 302 5.84 -30.71 -20.57
CA VAL A 302 5.72 -30.90 -19.12
C VAL A 302 4.57 -30.07 -18.59
N ARG A 303 3.89 -30.59 -17.57
CA ARG A 303 2.88 -29.85 -16.82
C ARG A 303 3.43 -29.42 -15.48
N VAL A 304 3.50 -28.11 -15.28
CA VAL A 304 4.10 -27.46 -14.11
C VAL A 304 2.99 -26.97 -13.19
N ALA A 305 3.01 -27.35 -11.91
CA ALA A 305 2.19 -26.71 -10.89
C ALA A 305 2.82 -25.38 -10.50
N VAL A 306 2.22 -24.29 -10.98
CA VAL A 306 2.76 -22.95 -10.86
C VAL A 306 2.79 -22.52 -9.38
N ARG A 307 3.88 -21.87 -8.99
CA ARG A 307 4.09 -21.28 -7.64
C ARG A 307 4.31 -19.77 -7.70
N ALA A 308 5.00 -19.30 -8.73
CA ALA A 308 5.12 -17.87 -9.04
C ALA A 308 5.10 -17.64 -10.54
N VAL A 309 4.65 -16.46 -10.95
CA VAL A 309 4.60 -15.99 -12.35
C VAL A 309 5.37 -14.67 -12.40
N GLY A 310 6.30 -14.55 -13.34
CA GLY A 310 6.97 -13.29 -13.63
C GLY A 310 6.12 -12.45 -14.57
N LEU A 311 6.04 -11.14 -14.31
CA LEU A 311 5.33 -10.19 -15.18
C LEU A 311 6.35 -9.40 -16.00
N ASN A 312 6.17 -9.42 -17.31
CA ASN A 312 7.00 -8.73 -18.28
C ASN A 312 6.24 -7.52 -18.87
N PHE A 313 6.98 -6.58 -19.48
CA PHE A 313 6.37 -5.43 -20.14
C PHE A 313 5.40 -5.85 -21.26
N LYS A 314 5.66 -6.99 -21.92
CA LYS A 314 4.75 -7.59 -22.90
C LYS A 314 3.37 -7.89 -22.30
N ASP A 315 3.28 -8.31 -21.04
CA ASP A 315 1.99 -8.59 -20.37
C ASP A 315 1.15 -7.34 -20.17
N VAL A 316 1.82 -6.21 -19.93
CA VAL A 316 1.17 -4.89 -19.87
C VAL A 316 0.65 -4.50 -21.26
N LEU A 317 1.45 -4.67 -22.31
CA LEU A 317 1.02 -4.38 -23.69
C LEU A 317 -0.14 -5.27 -24.15
N ILE A 318 -0.15 -6.55 -23.78
CA ILE A 318 -1.27 -7.47 -24.02
C ILE A 318 -2.52 -7.00 -23.26
N SER A 319 -2.37 -6.65 -21.98
CA SER A 319 -3.49 -6.16 -21.17
C SER A 319 -4.08 -4.85 -21.69
N MET A 320 -3.26 -4.03 -22.36
CA MET A 320 -3.67 -2.80 -23.03
C MET A 320 -4.23 -3.02 -24.45
N GLY A 321 -4.19 -4.26 -24.98
CA GLY A 321 -4.65 -4.57 -26.33
C GLY A 321 -3.73 -4.05 -27.45
N ILE A 322 -2.47 -3.76 -27.13
CA ILE A 322 -1.47 -3.25 -28.09
C ILE A 322 -0.77 -4.42 -28.82
N VAL A 323 -0.59 -5.55 -28.15
CA VAL A 323 0.09 -6.74 -28.68
C VAL A 323 -0.75 -7.99 -28.40
N ASP A 324 -0.82 -8.91 -29.36
CA ASP A 324 -1.52 -10.19 -29.19
C ASP A 324 -0.66 -11.25 -28.47
N GLY A 325 -1.34 -12.18 -27.80
CA GLY A 325 -0.74 -13.40 -27.23
C GLY A 325 -0.70 -13.45 -25.70
N LEU A 326 0.01 -14.45 -25.16
CA LEU A 326 0.30 -14.61 -23.74
C LEU A 326 1.82 -14.65 -23.58
N ALA A 327 2.40 -13.70 -22.86
CA ALA A 327 3.73 -13.92 -22.29
C ALA A 327 3.51 -14.61 -20.94
N CYS A 328 4.20 -15.70 -20.69
CA CYS A 328 4.15 -16.35 -19.39
C CYS A 328 5.52 -16.93 -19.12
N GLU A 329 6.19 -16.34 -18.13
CA GLU A 329 7.27 -17.02 -17.44
C GLU A 329 6.78 -17.42 -16.05
N CYS A 330 7.12 -18.64 -15.63
CA CYS A 330 6.68 -19.14 -14.35
C CYS A 330 7.70 -20.07 -13.72
N SER A 331 7.58 -20.22 -12.41
CA SER A 331 8.31 -21.21 -11.63
C SER A 331 7.33 -22.11 -10.89
N GLY A 332 7.68 -23.39 -10.75
CA GLY A 332 6.77 -24.36 -10.16
C GLY A 332 7.37 -25.75 -10.00
N VAL A 333 6.49 -26.72 -9.76
CA VAL A 333 6.87 -28.12 -9.47
C VAL A 333 6.24 -29.08 -10.49
N VAL A 334 6.99 -30.12 -10.87
CA VAL A 334 6.50 -31.25 -11.67
C VAL A 334 6.48 -32.52 -10.79
N PRO A 335 5.44 -33.38 -10.85
CA PRO A 335 4.20 -33.24 -11.64
C PRO A 335 3.20 -32.26 -11.00
N ALA A 336 2.33 -31.68 -11.84
CA ALA A 336 1.33 -30.74 -11.37
C ALA A 336 0.10 -31.41 -10.75
N THR A 337 -0.33 -30.91 -9.59
CA THR A 337 -1.55 -31.36 -8.88
C THR A 337 -2.58 -30.24 -8.68
N ALA A 338 -2.32 -29.01 -9.17
CA ALA A 338 -3.15 -27.80 -9.00
C ALA A 338 -3.03 -26.87 -10.23
N THR A 339 -3.24 -25.54 -10.10
CA THR A 339 -3.03 -24.53 -11.18
C THR A 339 -1.81 -24.88 -12.01
N SER A 340 -2.04 -25.20 -13.28
CA SER A 340 -1.02 -25.84 -14.10
C SER A 340 -0.79 -25.13 -15.41
N PHE A 341 0.46 -25.17 -15.86
CA PHE A 341 0.90 -24.64 -17.13
C PHE A 341 1.59 -25.75 -17.91
N GLU A 342 1.19 -25.97 -19.17
CA GLU A 342 1.86 -26.89 -20.08
C GLU A 342 2.86 -26.11 -20.92
N CYS A 343 4.11 -26.58 -20.94
CA CYS A 343 5.18 -25.98 -21.72
C CYS A 343 6.14 -27.04 -22.24
N LEU A 344 6.95 -26.65 -23.23
CA LEU A 344 7.97 -27.53 -23.79
C LEU A 344 9.02 -27.86 -22.71
N GLU A 345 9.37 -29.14 -22.58
CA GLU A 345 10.39 -29.59 -21.64
C GLU A 345 11.73 -28.87 -21.85
N MET A 346 12.08 -28.61 -23.12
CA MET A 346 13.28 -27.88 -23.51
C MET A 346 13.27 -26.39 -23.10
N ALA A 347 12.10 -25.84 -22.75
CA ALA A 347 11.96 -24.47 -22.29
C ALA A 347 12.03 -24.35 -20.77
N CYS A 348 12.32 -25.43 -20.06
CA CYS A 348 12.40 -25.47 -18.62
C CYS A 348 13.82 -25.77 -18.11
N ALA A 349 14.17 -25.19 -16.96
CA ALA A 349 15.39 -25.51 -16.23
C ALA A 349 15.12 -25.80 -14.76
N LYS A 350 15.94 -26.68 -14.16
CA LYS A 350 15.86 -26.99 -12.74
C LYS A 350 16.26 -25.77 -11.91
N ILE A 351 15.39 -25.40 -10.97
CA ILE A 351 15.64 -24.33 -10.01
C ILE A 351 16.66 -24.85 -8.97
N PRO A 352 17.77 -24.14 -8.71
CA PRO A 352 18.68 -24.47 -7.62
C PRO A 352 17.97 -24.49 -6.26
N ASP A 353 18.36 -25.39 -5.36
CA ASP A 353 17.63 -25.60 -4.10
C ASP A 353 17.58 -24.34 -3.21
N HIS A 354 18.60 -23.48 -3.30
CA HIS A 354 18.69 -22.21 -2.55
C HIS A 354 17.85 -21.07 -3.12
N LEU A 355 17.29 -21.21 -4.32
CA LEU A 355 16.55 -20.14 -4.99
C LEU A 355 15.05 -20.26 -4.72
N ALA A 356 14.41 -19.15 -4.31
CA ALA A 356 12.96 -19.12 -4.11
C ALA A 356 12.22 -19.21 -5.45
N PHE A 357 10.95 -19.64 -5.42
CA PHE A 357 10.11 -19.67 -6.62
C PHE A 357 9.89 -18.26 -7.20
N SER A 358 9.65 -17.27 -6.34
CA SER A 358 9.48 -15.88 -6.74
C SER A 358 10.71 -15.33 -7.44
N GLU A 359 11.91 -15.58 -6.91
CA GLU A 359 13.18 -15.16 -7.52
C GLU A 359 13.37 -15.84 -8.87
N ALA A 360 13.24 -17.17 -8.93
CA ALA A 360 13.40 -17.93 -10.17
C ALA A 360 12.44 -17.45 -11.28
N ALA A 361 11.19 -17.12 -10.93
CA ALA A 361 10.19 -16.64 -11.89
C ALA A 361 10.56 -15.32 -12.58
N THR A 362 11.52 -14.55 -12.05
CA THR A 362 11.97 -13.28 -12.64
C THR A 362 13.15 -13.41 -13.61
N MET A 363 13.76 -14.60 -13.68
CA MET A 363 15.06 -14.75 -14.34
C MET A 363 14.93 -15.11 -15.82
N SER A 364 13.98 -15.96 -16.19
CA SER A 364 14.07 -16.67 -17.47
C SER A 364 13.95 -15.77 -18.69
N THR A 365 12.96 -14.88 -18.73
CA THR A 365 12.76 -13.98 -19.87
C THR A 365 13.86 -12.94 -19.92
N VAL A 366 14.22 -12.34 -18.78
CA VAL A 366 15.22 -11.27 -18.71
C VAL A 366 16.63 -11.80 -19.01
N CYS A 367 17.06 -12.87 -18.34
CA CYS A 367 18.37 -13.48 -18.58
C CYS A 367 18.44 -14.10 -19.99
N GLY A 368 17.38 -14.78 -20.44
CA GLY A 368 17.31 -15.32 -21.80
C GLY A 368 17.45 -14.24 -22.86
N THR A 369 16.75 -13.11 -22.68
CA THR A 369 16.85 -11.94 -23.57
C THR A 369 18.26 -11.37 -23.57
N ALA A 370 18.88 -11.20 -22.40
CA ALA A 370 20.24 -10.67 -22.30
C ALA A 370 21.28 -11.59 -22.95
N ILE A 371 21.24 -12.90 -22.68
CA ILE A 371 22.13 -13.90 -23.27
C ILE A 371 21.96 -13.91 -24.80
N TYR A 372 20.73 -14.03 -25.28
CA TYR A 372 20.48 -14.10 -26.71
C TYR A 372 20.91 -12.81 -27.43
N SER A 373 20.55 -11.65 -26.88
CA SER A 373 20.82 -10.37 -27.54
C SER A 373 22.31 -10.04 -27.52
N LEU A 374 22.97 -10.18 -26.37
CA LEU A 374 24.35 -9.76 -26.21
C LEU A 374 25.37 -10.81 -26.64
N ILE A 375 25.13 -12.09 -26.33
CA ILE A 375 26.07 -13.16 -26.64
C ILE A 375 25.78 -13.73 -28.03
N ASN A 376 24.56 -14.20 -28.28
CA ASN A 376 24.26 -14.94 -29.50
C ASN A 376 24.10 -14.04 -30.73
N LYS A 377 23.51 -12.85 -30.56
CA LYS A 377 23.24 -11.91 -31.66
C LYS A 377 24.33 -10.87 -31.83
N ALA A 378 24.69 -10.17 -30.76
CA ALA A 378 25.69 -9.11 -30.85
C ALA A 378 27.13 -9.64 -30.82
N GLY A 379 27.37 -10.85 -30.28
CA GLY A 379 28.71 -11.41 -30.16
C GLY A 379 29.61 -10.60 -29.22
N LEU A 380 29.06 -10.08 -28.12
CA LEU A 380 29.76 -9.19 -27.20
C LEU A 380 30.97 -9.89 -26.56
N GLU A 381 32.16 -9.34 -26.79
CA GLU A 381 33.43 -9.86 -26.28
C GLU A 381 33.96 -9.03 -25.10
N LYS A 382 34.84 -9.63 -24.31
CA LYS A 382 35.52 -8.95 -23.20
C LYS A 382 36.30 -7.74 -23.72
N GLY A 383 36.09 -6.58 -23.09
CA GLY A 383 36.74 -5.32 -23.46
C GLY A 383 35.92 -4.47 -24.45
N GLN A 384 34.83 -5.01 -24.99
CA GLN A 384 33.85 -4.21 -25.73
C GLN A 384 32.91 -3.45 -24.78
N SER A 385 32.36 -2.36 -25.30
CA SER A 385 31.44 -1.46 -24.60
C SER A 385 30.01 -1.66 -25.07
N VAL A 386 29.07 -1.58 -24.12
CA VAL A 386 27.63 -1.78 -24.37
C VAL A 386 26.83 -0.64 -23.77
N LEU A 387 25.88 -0.10 -24.54
CA LEU A 387 24.84 0.82 -24.06
C LEU A 387 23.55 0.05 -23.80
N ILE A 388 23.06 0.05 -22.56
CA ILE A 388 21.82 -0.62 -22.13
C ILE A 388 20.79 0.43 -21.73
N HIS A 389 19.70 0.51 -22.48
CA HIS A 389 18.61 1.41 -22.15
C HIS A 389 17.68 0.84 -21.07
N SER A 390 17.19 1.72 -20.17
CA SER A 390 16.28 1.37 -19.08
C SER A 390 16.85 0.33 -18.09
N ALA A 391 18.16 0.38 -17.85
CA ALA A 391 18.84 -0.59 -16.99
C ALA A 391 18.39 -0.43 -15.54
N CYS A 392 17.76 -1.46 -14.98
CA CYS A 392 17.54 -1.67 -13.55
C CYS A 392 17.50 -3.18 -13.29
N GLY A 393 18.65 -3.86 -13.40
CA GLY A 393 18.78 -5.28 -13.10
C GLY A 393 19.88 -5.98 -13.89
N GLY A 394 20.84 -6.57 -13.18
CA GLY A 394 21.83 -7.52 -13.70
C GLY A 394 23.17 -6.90 -14.13
N THR A 395 24.27 -7.50 -13.65
CA THR A 395 25.66 -7.17 -14.01
C THR A 395 26.15 -8.05 -15.16
N LEU A 396 26.93 -7.49 -16.09
CA LEU A 396 27.58 -8.21 -17.19
C LEU A 396 29.08 -7.85 -17.28
N PHE A 397 29.89 -8.74 -17.87
CA PHE A 397 31.36 -8.66 -17.94
C PHE A 397 31.92 -7.66 -18.99
N ALA A 398 31.24 -6.53 -19.22
CA ALA A 398 31.58 -5.55 -20.26
C ALA A 398 31.74 -4.12 -19.70
N GLN A 399 32.23 -3.19 -20.51
CA GLN A 399 32.17 -1.77 -20.16
C GLN A 399 30.73 -1.27 -20.36
N ILE A 400 29.97 -1.18 -19.27
CA ILE A 400 28.54 -0.84 -19.29
C ILE A 400 28.34 0.68 -19.24
N PHE A 401 27.57 1.17 -20.20
CA PHE A 401 26.88 2.46 -20.18
C PHE A 401 25.38 2.21 -20.10
N CYS A 402 24.63 2.99 -19.33
CA CYS A 402 23.20 2.75 -19.22
C CYS A 402 22.37 4.01 -19.01
N THR A 403 21.05 3.89 -19.22
CA THR A 403 20.11 4.96 -18.94
C THR A 403 19.10 4.58 -17.85
N ALA A 404 18.82 5.51 -16.94
CA ALA A 404 17.86 5.37 -15.84
C ALA A 404 16.90 6.57 -15.78
N GLY A 405 15.68 6.34 -15.30
CA GLY A 405 14.59 7.33 -15.33
C GLY A 405 14.33 8.08 -14.01
N SER A 406 15.08 7.77 -12.94
CA SER A 406 14.98 8.44 -11.63
C SER A 406 16.27 8.28 -10.82
N GLU A 407 16.52 9.19 -9.88
CA GLU A 407 17.72 9.13 -9.02
C GLU A 407 17.74 7.92 -8.08
N ASP A 408 16.59 7.39 -7.67
CA ASP A 408 16.52 6.14 -6.89
C ASP A 408 17.09 4.96 -7.67
N LYS A 409 16.78 4.88 -8.97
CA LYS A 409 17.30 3.85 -9.87
C LYS A 409 18.80 4.02 -10.10
N VAL A 410 19.26 5.26 -10.22
CA VAL A 410 20.69 5.58 -10.32
C VAL A 410 21.43 5.09 -9.07
N ARG A 411 20.92 5.39 -7.87
CA ARG A 411 21.51 4.92 -6.61
C ARG A 411 21.61 3.40 -6.54
N HIS A 412 20.56 2.69 -6.98
CA HIS A 412 20.57 1.23 -7.06
C HIS A 412 21.66 0.69 -8.00
N LEU A 413 21.79 1.25 -9.21
CA LEU A 413 22.82 0.83 -10.18
C LEU A 413 24.25 1.09 -9.66
N VAL A 414 24.47 2.17 -8.93
CA VAL A 414 25.77 2.48 -8.33
C VAL A 414 26.07 1.51 -7.19
N ASN A 415 25.15 1.38 -6.22
CA ASN A 415 25.43 0.68 -4.97
C ASN A 415 25.37 -0.84 -5.12
N GLU A 416 24.40 -1.36 -5.89
CA GLU A 416 24.14 -2.80 -5.99
C GLU A 416 24.78 -3.43 -7.23
N CYS A 417 24.82 -2.69 -8.35
CA CYS A 417 25.37 -3.20 -9.61
C CYS A 417 26.83 -2.75 -9.85
N GLY A 418 27.38 -1.87 -9.01
CA GLY A 418 28.75 -1.36 -9.13
C GLY A 418 29.01 -0.55 -10.40
N ILE A 419 27.97 0.01 -11.03
CA ILE A 419 28.11 0.82 -12.25
C ILE A 419 28.52 2.25 -11.84
N PRO A 420 29.65 2.78 -12.33
CA PRO A 420 30.09 4.13 -12.02
C PRO A 420 29.05 5.19 -12.44
N ARG A 421 28.82 6.22 -11.59
CA ARG A 421 27.80 7.26 -11.82
C ARG A 421 27.99 8.04 -13.12
N ASP A 422 29.23 8.20 -13.56
CA ASP A 422 29.64 8.83 -14.83
C ASP A 422 29.27 8.02 -16.08
N ARG A 423 28.77 6.79 -15.91
CA ARG A 423 28.27 5.92 -16.97
C ARG A 423 26.75 5.72 -16.95
N ILE A 424 26.04 6.48 -16.12
CA ILE A 424 24.58 6.41 -15.96
C ILE A 424 23.95 7.73 -16.42
N PHE A 425 23.09 7.65 -17.44
CA PHE A 425 22.48 8.81 -18.10
C PHE A 425 20.95 8.82 -17.95
N HIS A 426 20.31 9.93 -18.29
CA HIS A 426 18.87 10.08 -18.11
C HIS A 426 18.06 9.46 -19.27
N SER A 427 17.15 8.51 -18.99
CA SER A 427 16.46 7.75 -20.05
C SER A 427 15.34 8.49 -20.78
N ARG A 428 14.94 9.68 -20.31
CA ARG A 428 13.83 10.47 -20.88
C ARG A 428 14.26 11.73 -21.62
N SER A 429 15.56 11.90 -21.87
CA SER A 429 16.10 13.07 -22.57
C SER A 429 17.07 12.65 -23.64
N VAL A 430 16.91 13.14 -24.87
CA VAL A 430 17.91 13.02 -25.95
C VAL A 430 19.31 13.51 -25.55
N GLY A 431 19.41 14.30 -24.47
CA GLY A 431 20.68 14.73 -23.88
C GLY A 431 21.61 13.57 -23.48
N PHE A 432 21.07 12.35 -23.26
CA PHE A 432 21.90 11.17 -22.97
C PHE A 432 22.99 10.95 -24.04
N LEU A 433 22.71 11.31 -25.30
CA LEU A 433 23.67 11.18 -26.40
C LEU A 433 24.93 12.00 -26.18
N GLN A 434 24.79 13.26 -25.75
CA GLN A 434 25.93 14.14 -25.53
C GLN A 434 26.77 13.66 -24.34
N ASP A 435 26.12 13.13 -23.32
CA ASP A 435 26.79 12.64 -22.12
C ASP A 435 27.54 11.33 -22.39
N VAL A 436 26.93 10.40 -23.14
CA VAL A 436 27.61 9.19 -23.62
C VAL A 436 28.80 9.53 -24.52
N LYS A 437 28.65 10.53 -25.41
CA LYS A 437 29.72 10.98 -26.31
C LYS A 437 30.92 11.53 -25.54
N LYS A 438 30.68 12.32 -24.49
CA LYS A 438 31.72 12.80 -23.58
C LYS A 438 32.39 11.64 -22.84
N ALA A 439 31.59 10.71 -22.30
CA ALA A 439 32.09 9.59 -21.51
C ALA A 439 32.92 8.57 -22.30
N THR A 440 32.73 8.49 -23.62
CA THR A 440 33.45 7.57 -24.52
C THR A 440 34.54 8.26 -25.37
N GLY A 441 34.80 9.56 -25.15
CA GLY A 441 35.76 10.31 -25.96
C GLY A 441 35.39 10.39 -27.45
N GLY A 442 34.09 10.32 -27.77
CA GLY A 442 33.59 10.37 -29.14
C GLY A 442 33.69 9.07 -29.95
N ARG A 443 34.18 7.97 -29.35
CA ARG A 443 34.42 6.69 -30.06
C ARG A 443 33.15 5.96 -30.50
N GLY A 444 32.07 6.05 -29.73
CA GLY A 444 30.95 5.11 -29.88
C GLY A 444 30.94 4.03 -28.78
N VAL A 445 29.87 3.24 -28.77
CA VAL A 445 29.82 1.92 -28.15
C VAL A 445 29.86 0.84 -29.22
N ASP A 446 30.20 -0.38 -28.82
CA ASP A 446 30.34 -1.52 -29.72
C ASP A 446 29.01 -2.29 -29.86
N VAL A 447 28.14 -2.25 -28.84
CA VAL A 447 26.80 -2.86 -28.83
C VAL A 447 25.77 -1.93 -28.20
N VAL A 448 24.57 -1.87 -28.76
CA VAL A 448 23.42 -1.18 -28.16
C VAL A 448 22.29 -2.18 -27.90
N LEU A 449 21.88 -2.30 -26.63
CA LEU A 449 20.66 -3.01 -26.24
C LEU A 449 19.56 -1.98 -26.00
N ASN A 450 18.77 -1.75 -27.04
CA ASN A 450 17.76 -0.70 -27.04
C ASN A 450 16.39 -1.20 -26.58
N SER A 451 15.68 -0.40 -25.79
CA SER A 451 14.27 -0.61 -25.42
C SER A 451 13.40 0.63 -25.67
N LEU A 452 13.99 1.69 -26.26
CA LEU A 452 13.33 2.96 -26.54
C LEU A 452 12.70 2.94 -27.95
N SER A 453 11.71 3.79 -28.18
CA SER A 453 11.02 3.95 -29.46
C SER A 453 11.02 5.41 -29.93
N GLY A 454 10.63 5.64 -31.17
CA GLY A 454 10.49 6.98 -31.76
C GLY A 454 11.82 7.74 -31.86
N GLU A 455 11.81 9.04 -31.54
CA GLU A 455 12.99 9.91 -31.64
C GLU A 455 14.18 9.41 -30.82
N LEU A 456 13.94 8.73 -29.69
CA LEU A 456 14.99 8.14 -28.85
C LEU A 456 15.66 6.92 -29.50
N LEU A 457 14.92 6.15 -30.31
CA LEU A 457 15.50 5.06 -31.12
C LEU A 457 16.39 5.62 -32.23
N HIS A 458 15.91 6.64 -32.94
CA HIS A 458 16.69 7.31 -33.99
C HIS A 458 17.96 7.95 -33.43
N ALA A 459 17.85 8.61 -32.27
CA ALA A 459 18.98 9.10 -31.50
C ALA A 459 20.01 8.00 -31.21
N SER A 460 19.57 6.81 -30.79
CA SER A 460 20.47 5.68 -30.59
C SER A 460 21.16 5.25 -31.89
N TRP A 461 20.45 5.21 -33.02
CA TRP A 461 20.99 4.82 -34.34
C TRP A 461 22.09 5.72 -34.87
N GLU A 462 21.99 7.04 -34.65
CA GLU A 462 22.99 8.02 -35.11
C GLU A 462 24.40 7.77 -34.54
N TRP A 463 24.52 6.95 -33.50
CA TRP A 463 25.75 6.84 -32.71
C TRP A 463 26.40 5.45 -32.67
N ALA A 464 25.86 4.48 -33.42
CA ALA A 464 26.62 3.27 -33.70
C ALA A 464 27.95 3.63 -34.38
N SER A 465 29.07 3.17 -33.83
CA SER A 465 30.30 3.03 -34.61
C SER A 465 30.01 2.21 -35.90
N PRO A 466 30.81 2.37 -36.97
CA PRO A 466 30.67 1.56 -38.20
C PRO A 466 30.76 0.04 -37.98
N ARG A 467 31.19 -0.41 -36.80
CA ARG A 467 31.31 -1.82 -36.39
C ARG A 467 30.24 -2.25 -35.37
N THR A 468 29.24 -1.42 -35.10
CA THR A 468 28.27 -1.69 -34.03
C THR A 468 27.32 -2.79 -34.43
N SER A 469 27.26 -3.82 -33.60
CA SER A 469 26.25 -4.87 -33.73
C SER A 469 24.95 -4.40 -33.08
N TRP A 470 23.87 -4.43 -33.85
CA TRP A 470 22.53 -4.10 -33.39
C TRP A 470 21.77 -5.36 -32.99
N SER A 471 21.43 -5.48 -31.71
CA SER A 471 20.38 -6.40 -31.28
C SER A 471 19.16 -5.56 -30.92
N ALA A 472 18.29 -5.33 -31.91
CA ALA A 472 16.88 -5.72 -31.88
C ALA A 472 15.93 -4.77 -32.63
N ASP A 473 15.06 -5.41 -33.42
CA ASP A 473 13.82 -4.87 -33.96
C ASP A 473 12.70 -5.81 -33.48
N TRP A 474 11.67 -5.26 -32.84
CA TRP A 474 10.73 -6.01 -31.98
C TRP A 474 9.60 -6.75 -32.74
N ALA A 475 9.78 -7.07 -34.02
CA ALA A 475 8.70 -7.59 -34.88
C ALA A 475 8.78 -9.07 -35.28
N GLY A 476 9.79 -9.85 -34.85
CA GLY A 476 9.88 -11.25 -35.30
C GLY A 476 10.66 -12.18 -34.39
N TRP A 477 9.95 -12.93 -33.54
CA TRP A 477 10.52 -14.06 -32.80
C TRP A 477 10.46 -15.34 -33.67
N ASP A 478 11.61 -15.92 -34.00
CA ASP A 478 11.73 -17.23 -34.65
C ASP A 478 11.69 -18.37 -33.60
N LYS A 479 10.88 -19.40 -33.86
CA LYS A 479 10.39 -20.41 -32.91
C LYS A 479 11.40 -21.53 -32.56
N ARG A 480 12.71 -21.36 -32.78
CA ARG A 480 13.67 -22.50 -32.76
C ARG A 480 14.80 -22.47 -31.72
N LEU A 481 14.86 -21.52 -30.79
CA LEU A 481 16.14 -21.17 -30.13
C LEU A 481 16.22 -21.43 -28.61
N LEU A 482 16.10 -22.70 -28.20
CA LEU A 482 16.38 -23.15 -26.82
C LEU A 482 17.52 -24.20 -26.75
N CYS A 483 18.40 -24.26 -27.75
CA CYS A 483 19.41 -25.32 -27.87
C CYS A 483 20.72 -25.12 -27.05
N GLY A 484 20.76 -24.18 -26.09
CA GLY A 484 22.00 -23.74 -25.45
C GLY A 484 22.19 -24.04 -23.96
N TRP A 485 21.20 -24.59 -23.25
CA TRP A 485 21.35 -24.96 -21.83
C TRP A 485 21.76 -26.44 -21.67
N PRO A 486 22.42 -26.82 -20.56
CA PRO A 486 22.84 -28.20 -20.34
C PRO A 486 21.64 -29.13 -20.50
N ARG A 487 21.71 -30.04 -21.48
CA ARG A 487 20.67 -31.05 -21.71
C ARG A 487 20.41 -31.78 -20.40
N LEU A 488 19.16 -31.82 -19.95
CA LEU A 488 18.75 -32.71 -18.87
C LEU A 488 19.17 -34.13 -19.24
N ALA A 489 19.97 -34.76 -18.38
CA ALA A 489 20.05 -36.21 -18.34
C ALA A 489 18.63 -36.72 -18.07
N ARG A 490 18.14 -37.64 -18.91
CA ARG A 490 16.78 -38.21 -18.86
C ARG A 490 16.36 -38.43 -17.40
N PRO A 491 15.25 -37.83 -16.93
CA PRO A 491 14.72 -38.19 -15.62
C PRO A 491 14.28 -39.64 -15.69
N ARG A 492 15.00 -40.53 -15.00
CA ARG A 492 14.46 -41.86 -14.66
C ARG A 492 13.23 -41.60 -13.81
N ALA A 493 12.09 -42.11 -14.26
CA ALA A 493 10.83 -42.16 -13.53
C ALA A 493 11.07 -42.70 -12.12
N SER A 494 11.27 -41.78 -11.18
CA SER A 494 11.34 -42.00 -9.75
C SER A 494 10.65 -40.77 -9.18
N GLY A 495 9.68 -40.97 -8.28
CA GLY A 495 8.71 -39.97 -7.82
C GLY A 495 9.29 -38.81 -7.02
N ILE A 496 10.27 -38.11 -7.57
CA ILE A 496 10.95 -36.96 -6.98
C ILE A 496 10.32 -35.69 -7.58
N HIS A 497 9.77 -34.85 -6.70
CA HIS A 497 9.25 -33.54 -7.06
C HIS A 497 10.38 -32.62 -7.55
N LEU A 498 10.35 -32.22 -8.83
CA LEU A 498 11.36 -31.35 -9.44
C LEU A 498 10.86 -29.90 -9.54
N ARG A 499 11.67 -28.95 -9.06
CA ARG A 499 11.42 -27.50 -9.18
C ARG A 499 11.92 -27.00 -10.53
N LEU A 500 11.07 -26.40 -11.36
CA LEU A 500 11.40 -25.91 -12.70
C LEU A 500 11.02 -24.44 -12.88
N VAL A 501 11.80 -23.72 -13.69
CA VAL A 501 11.45 -22.40 -14.26
C VAL A 501 11.30 -22.54 -15.77
N CYS A 502 10.27 -21.92 -16.37
CA CYS A 502 9.95 -22.07 -17.79
C CYS A 502 9.54 -20.74 -18.46
N VAL A 503 9.68 -20.67 -19.78
CA VAL A 503 9.27 -19.52 -20.64
C VAL A 503 8.33 -20.00 -21.75
N CYS A 504 7.22 -19.31 -21.95
CA CYS A 504 6.39 -19.45 -23.15
C CYS A 504 6.85 -18.44 -24.22
N VAL A 505 7.19 -18.94 -25.42
CA VAL A 505 7.53 -18.09 -26.59
C VAL A 505 6.27 -17.80 -27.40
#